data_AF-A0A7S1JJ06-F1
#
_entry.id   AF-A0A7S1JJ06-F1
#
_cell.length_a   1.000
_cell.length_b   1.000
_cell.length_c   1.000
_cell.angle_alpha   90.00
_cell.angle_beta   90.00
_cell.angle_gamma   90.00
#
_symmetry.space_group_name_H-M   'P 1'
#
loop_
_entity.id
_entity.type
_entity.pdbx_description
1 polymer ?
#
loop_
_entity_poly.entity_id
_entity_poly.type
_entity_poly.pdbx_seq_one_letter_code
_entity_poly.pdbx_strand_id
1 'polypeptide(L)'
;LATVKTKRIQALLQGIYDRHGACSLEHLRDMTTEAAKEELATYTGIGPKSIACLLMFTLHRPEFAVDTHVHRLCNRIFDTETKTADHTYRLMNSVVPDDQKHDLHVLLIRHGRRVCR
;
A
#
# COMPACT_ATOMS: atom_id res chain seq x y z
N LEU A 1 -18.19 -8.30 8.48
CA LEU A 1 -16.90 -7.61 8.24
C LEU A 1 -16.23 -7.16 9.55
N ALA A 2 -16.96 -6.54 10.49
CA ALA A 2 -16.40 -6.03 11.75
C ALA A 2 -15.67 -7.10 12.58
N THR A 3 -16.31 -8.24 12.84
CA THR A 3 -15.73 -9.33 13.66
C THR A 3 -14.40 -9.87 13.12
N VAL A 4 -14.27 -9.98 11.79
CA VAL A 4 -13.02 -10.43 11.14
C VAL A 4 -11.92 -9.40 11.31
N LYS A 5 -12.24 -8.10 11.17
CA LYS A 5 -11.27 -7.02 11.34
C LYS A 5 -10.81 -6.89 12.79
N THR A 6 -11.72 -7.00 13.75
CA THR A 6 -11.37 -6.96 15.18
C THR A 6 -10.33 -8.03 15.53
N LYS A 7 -10.58 -9.29 15.14
CA LYS A 7 -9.63 -10.38 15.38
C LYS A 7 -8.26 -10.13 14.75
N ARG A 8 -8.23 -9.60 13.51
CA ARG A 8 -6.98 -9.26 12.82
C ARG A 8 -6.21 -8.13 13.50
N ILE A 9 -6.90 -7.07 13.93
CA ILE A 9 -6.27 -5.95 14.64
C ILE A 9 -5.68 -6.43 15.97
N GLN A 10 -6.42 -7.23 16.74
CA GLN A 10 -5.91 -7.80 17.99
C GLN A 10 -4.69 -8.68 17.76
N ALA A 11 -4.73 -9.58 16.75
CA ALA A 11 -3.59 -10.43 16.41
C ALA A 11 -2.38 -9.63 15.93
N LEU A 12 -2.60 -8.56 15.16
CA LEU A 12 -1.54 -7.63 14.73
C LEU A 12 -0.90 -6.96 15.94
N LEU A 13 -1.70 -6.34 16.82
CA LEU A 13 -1.19 -5.64 18.01
C LEU A 13 -0.42 -6.58 18.93
N GLN A 14 -0.94 -7.79 19.16
CA GLN A 14 -0.23 -8.81 19.95
C GLN A 14 1.09 -9.19 19.28
N GLY A 15 1.09 -9.47 17.98
CA GLY A 15 2.32 -9.85 17.26
C GLY A 15 3.36 -8.72 17.15
N ILE A 16 2.94 -7.46 17.25
CA ILE A 16 3.85 -6.31 17.37
C ILE A 16 4.43 -6.25 18.78
N TYR A 17 3.56 -6.32 19.80
CA TYR A 17 3.96 -6.27 21.20
C TYR A 17 4.93 -7.41 21.58
N ASP A 18 4.66 -8.64 21.12
CA ASP A 18 5.49 -9.81 21.41
C ASP A 18 6.91 -9.69 20.83
N ARG A 19 7.08 -8.96 19.72
CA ARG A 19 8.37 -8.79 19.06
C ARG A 19 9.15 -7.57 19.57
N HIS A 20 8.45 -6.47 19.82
CA HIS A 20 9.07 -5.16 20.04
C HIS A 20 8.85 -4.61 21.45
N GLY A 21 8.06 -5.29 22.29
CA GLY A 21 7.74 -4.88 23.66
C GLY A 21 6.79 -3.68 23.77
N ALA A 22 6.35 -3.13 22.65
CA ALA A 22 5.40 -2.02 22.57
C ALA A 22 4.56 -2.14 21.30
N CYS A 23 3.33 -1.62 21.31
CA CYS A 23 2.46 -1.55 20.13
C CYS A 23 2.87 -0.39 19.19
N SER A 24 4.13 -0.37 18.77
CA SER A 24 4.71 0.65 17.89
C SER A 24 5.51 0.01 16.76
N LEU A 25 5.56 0.69 15.62
CA LEU A 25 6.36 0.32 14.44
C LEU A 25 7.22 1.50 13.96
N GLU A 26 7.55 2.45 14.84
CA GLU A 26 8.31 3.65 14.47
C GLU A 26 9.74 3.33 13.99
N HIS A 27 10.33 2.20 14.41
CA HIS A 27 11.63 1.74 13.93
C HIS A 27 11.65 1.46 12.42
N LEU A 28 10.49 1.25 11.78
CA LEU A 28 10.39 1.11 10.32
C LEU A 28 10.86 2.37 9.57
N ARG A 29 10.89 3.55 10.22
CA ARG A 29 11.39 4.79 9.61
C ARG A 29 12.89 4.74 9.33
N ASP A 30 13.63 4.00 10.14
CA ASP A 30 15.09 3.87 10.04
C ASP A 30 15.49 2.72 9.10
N MET A 31 14.54 1.89 8.69
CA MET A 31 14.76 0.79 7.75
C MET A 31 14.68 1.24 6.29
N THR A 32 15.40 0.52 5.42
CA THR A 32 15.22 0.59 3.97
C THR A 32 13.79 0.18 3.59
N THR A 33 13.30 0.66 2.44
CA THR A 33 11.95 0.33 1.93
C THR A 33 11.73 -1.19 1.84
N GLU A 34 12.73 -1.93 1.37
CA GLU A 34 12.68 -3.38 1.16
C GLU A 34 12.56 -4.11 2.49
N ALA A 35 13.44 -3.80 3.46
CA ALA A 35 13.38 -4.40 4.79
C ALA A 35 12.06 -4.06 5.51
N ALA A 36 11.53 -2.85 5.35
CA ALA A 36 10.22 -2.49 5.89
C ALA A 36 9.07 -3.28 5.24
N LYS A 37 9.13 -3.57 3.92
CA LYS A 37 8.18 -4.45 3.24
C LYS A 37 8.22 -5.86 3.82
N GLU A 38 9.42 -6.41 3.97
CA GLU A 38 9.62 -7.76 4.50
C GLU A 38 9.12 -7.88 5.93
N GLU A 39 9.44 -6.93 6.80
CA GLU A 39 8.95 -6.92 8.18
C GLU A 39 7.42 -6.84 8.23
N LEU A 40 6.83 -5.89 7.49
CA LEU A 40 5.36 -5.72 7.46
C LEU A 40 4.65 -6.96 6.93
N ALA A 41 5.26 -7.69 5.99
CA ALA A 41 4.71 -8.94 5.44
C ALA A 41 4.68 -10.09 6.47
N THR A 42 5.44 -10.00 7.55
CA THR A 42 5.42 -11.01 8.63
C THR A 42 4.18 -10.92 9.54
N TYR A 43 3.37 -9.86 9.42
CA TYR A 43 2.20 -9.69 10.26
C TYR A 43 0.92 -10.19 9.57
N THR A 44 0.23 -11.11 10.24
CA THR A 44 -1.03 -11.68 9.75
C THR A 44 -2.10 -10.60 9.53
N GLY A 45 -2.63 -10.55 8.30
CA GLY A 45 -3.71 -9.64 7.93
C GLY A 45 -3.25 -8.34 7.27
N ILE A 46 -1.94 -8.11 7.13
CA ILE A 46 -1.37 -7.05 6.29
C ILE A 46 -0.92 -7.68 4.97
N GLY A 47 -1.61 -7.35 3.87
CA GLY A 47 -1.26 -7.82 2.53
C GLY A 47 -0.47 -6.77 1.72
N PRO A 48 0.05 -7.12 0.54
CA PRO A 48 0.92 -6.26 -0.27
C PRO A 48 0.35 -4.85 -0.53
N LYS A 49 -0.96 -4.74 -0.78
CA LYS A 49 -1.63 -3.44 -0.94
C LYS A 49 -1.54 -2.58 0.34
N SER A 50 -1.83 -3.18 1.50
CA SER A 50 -1.77 -2.46 2.78
C SER A 50 -0.34 -2.02 3.10
N ILE A 51 0.65 -2.86 2.79
CA ILE A 51 2.07 -2.53 2.91
C ILE A 51 2.40 -1.32 2.03
N ALA A 52 2.03 -1.36 0.74
CA ALA A 52 2.27 -0.25 -0.17
C ALA A 52 1.61 1.06 0.31
N CYS A 53 0.40 1.00 0.87
CA CYS A 53 -0.25 2.15 1.47
C CYS A 53 0.50 2.70 2.70
N LEU A 54 0.99 1.83 3.59
CA LEU A 54 1.77 2.25 4.77
C LEU A 54 3.09 2.92 4.36
N LEU A 55 3.79 2.33 3.38
CA LEU A 55 5.03 2.88 2.84
C LEU A 55 4.79 4.27 2.23
N MET A 56 3.78 4.41 1.39
CA MET A 56 3.48 5.66 0.68
C MET A 56 2.95 6.75 1.62
N PHE A 57 1.95 6.45 2.45
CA PHE A 57 1.23 7.48 3.23
C PHE A 57 1.81 7.73 4.64
N THR A 58 2.42 6.73 5.27
CA THR A 58 2.90 6.86 6.66
C THR A 58 4.40 7.03 6.73
N LEU A 59 5.13 6.27 5.91
CA LEU A 59 6.60 6.29 5.87
C LEU A 59 7.15 7.20 4.76
N HIS A 60 6.28 7.82 3.95
CA HIS A 60 6.64 8.75 2.88
C HIS A 60 7.69 8.19 1.91
N ARG A 61 7.63 6.88 1.65
CA ARG A 61 8.51 6.20 0.67
C ARG A 61 7.89 6.31 -0.72
N PRO A 62 8.72 6.35 -1.79
CA PRO A 62 8.25 6.48 -3.17
C PRO A 62 7.64 5.17 -3.69
N GLU A 63 6.45 4.86 -3.18
CA GLU A 63 5.71 3.63 -3.42
C GLU A 63 4.38 3.97 -4.08
N PHE A 64 3.98 3.22 -5.11
CA PHE A 64 2.73 3.47 -5.83
C PHE A 64 1.67 2.42 -5.48
N ALA A 65 0.86 2.69 -4.45
CA ALA A 65 -0.20 1.77 -4.04
C ALA A 65 -1.29 1.66 -5.12
N VAL A 66 -1.65 0.43 -5.51
CA VAL A 66 -2.71 0.19 -6.50
C VAL A 66 -3.91 -0.47 -5.85
N ASP A 67 -5.08 0.16 -5.96
CA ASP A 67 -6.37 -0.44 -5.63
C ASP A 67 -7.22 -0.66 -6.89
N THR A 68 -8.48 -1.06 -6.71
CA THR A 68 -9.39 -1.33 -7.83
C THR A 68 -9.70 -0.09 -8.66
N HIS A 69 -9.76 1.11 -8.06
CA HIS A 69 -9.96 2.36 -8.79
C HIS A 69 -8.71 2.75 -9.56
N VAL A 70 -7.55 2.70 -8.91
CA VAL A 70 -6.25 3.01 -9.55
C VAL A 70 -5.99 2.05 -10.69
N HIS A 71 -6.14 0.73 -10.48
CA HIS A 71 -5.96 -0.29 -11.52
C HIS A 71 -6.83 -0.02 -12.76
N ARG A 72 -8.12 0.25 -12.54
CA ARG A 72 -9.06 0.56 -13.62
C ARG A 72 -8.66 1.83 -14.37
N LEU A 73 -8.28 2.89 -13.65
CA LEU A 73 -7.92 4.15 -14.28
C LEU A 73 -6.60 4.08 -15.03
N CYS A 74 -5.62 3.34 -14.53
CA CYS A 74 -4.37 3.13 -15.24
C CYS A 74 -4.63 2.48 -16.60
N ASN A 75 -5.49 1.45 -16.64
CA ASN A 75 -5.88 0.82 -17.89
C ASN A 75 -6.76 1.71 -18.80
N ARG A 76 -7.60 2.59 -18.24
CA ARG A 76 -8.47 3.46 -19.05
C ARG A 76 -7.77 4.72 -19.60
N ILE A 77 -6.86 5.31 -18.83
CA ILE A 77 -6.27 6.62 -19.14
C ILE A 77 -4.88 6.46 -19.76
N PHE A 78 -4.08 5.53 -19.23
CA PHE A 78 -2.69 5.34 -19.65
C PHE A 78 -2.49 4.10 -20.51
N ASP A 79 -3.58 3.39 -20.82
CA ASP A 79 -3.58 2.18 -21.65
C ASP A 79 -2.51 1.17 -21.23
N THR A 80 -2.40 0.91 -19.92
CA THR A 80 -1.33 0.06 -19.37
C THR A 80 -1.41 -1.41 -19.78
N GLU A 81 -2.52 -1.87 -20.36
CA GLU A 81 -2.79 -3.28 -20.73
C GLU A 81 -2.53 -4.32 -19.62
N THR A 82 -2.65 -3.92 -18.36
CA THR A 82 -2.37 -4.79 -17.21
C THR A 82 -3.61 -5.57 -16.79
N LYS A 83 -3.47 -6.90 -16.68
CA LYS A 83 -4.59 -7.81 -16.34
C LYS A 83 -4.91 -7.90 -14.85
N THR A 84 -3.95 -7.56 -13.98
CA THR A 84 -4.10 -7.68 -12.53
C THR A 84 -3.59 -6.41 -11.85
N ALA A 85 -4.12 -6.10 -10.66
CA ALA A 85 -3.65 -4.96 -9.86
C ALA A 85 -2.17 -5.08 -9.48
N ASP A 86 -1.67 -6.30 -9.31
CA ASP A 86 -0.25 -6.59 -9.06
C ASP A 86 0.63 -6.26 -10.27
N HIS A 87 0.17 -6.55 -11.51
CA HIS A 87 0.89 -6.14 -12.72
C HIS A 87 0.91 -4.61 -12.86
N THR A 88 -0.21 -3.94 -12.60
CA THR A 88 -0.24 -2.47 -12.56
C THR A 88 0.64 -1.90 -11.48
N TYR A 89 0.66 -2.50 -10.29
CA TYR A 89 1.52 -2.08 -9.19
C TYR A 89 3.00 -2.11 -9.60
N ARG A 90 3.47 -3.20 -10.21
CA ARG A 90 4.85 -3.29 -10.71
C ARG A 90 5.14 -2.25 -11.78
N LEU A 91 4.26 -2.13 -12.78
CA LEU A 91 4.43 -1.18 -13.88
C LEU A 91 4.45 0.27 -13.39
N MET A 92 3.47 0.67 -12.58
CA MET A 92 3.37 2.05 -12.11
C MET A 92 4.55 2.41 -11.19
N ASN A 93 5.05 1.47 -10.37
CA ASN A 93 6.25 1.70 -9.58
C ASN A 93 7.53 1.83 -10.41
N SER A 94 7.58 1.26 -11.63
CA SER A 94 8.75 1.37 -12.52
C SER A 94 8.70 2.58 -13.46
N VAL A 95 7.51 3.11 -13.78
CA VAL A 95 7.37 4.19 -14.78
C VAL A 95 7.07 5.56 -14.18
N VAL A 96 6.42 5.62 -13.00
CA VAL A 96 6.07 6.91 -12.39
C VAL A 96 7.29 7.42 -11.61
N PRO A 97 7.74 8.67 -11.85
CA PRO A 97 8.80 9.29 -11.07
C PRO A 97 8.50 9.27 -9.57
N ASP A 98 9.52 9.01 -8.75
CA ASP A 98 9.39 8.79 -7.31
C ASP A 98 8.70 9.96 -6.58
N ASP A 99 8.99 11.19 -6.99
CA ASP A 99 8.42 12.44 -6.47
C ASP A 99 6.95 12.65 -6.86
N GLN A 100 6.45 11.94 -7.87
CA GLN A 100 5.09 12.08 -8.39
C GLN A 100 4.15 10.95 -7.95
N LYS A 101 4.68 9.85 -7.38
CA LYS A 101 3.89 8.65 -7.04
C LYS A 101 2.71 8.95 -6.12
N HIS A 102 2.97 9.69 -5.03
CA HIS A 102 1.95 10.03 -4.04
C HIS A 102 0.83 10.88 -4.67
N ASP A 103 1.19 11.97 -5.34
CA ASP A 103 0.22 12.93 -5.88
C ASP A 103 -0.62 12.32 -7.00
N LEU A 104 0.02 11.56 -7.90
CA LEU A 104 -0.70 10.84 -8.94
C LEU A 104 -1.67 9.83 -8.34
N HIS A 105 -1.26 9.05 -7.33
CA HIS A 105 -2.16 8.12 -6.65
C HIS A 105 -3.40 8.83 -6.09
N VAL A 106 -3.21 9.94 -5.38
CA VAL A 106 -4.32 10.72 -4.79
C VAL A 106 -5.25 11.26 -5.87
N LEU A 107 -4.70 11.78 -6.98
CA LEU A 107 -5.47 12.28 -8.12
C LEU A 107 -6.30 11.19 -8.78
N LEU A 108 -5.72 10.00 -9.00
CA LEU A 108 -6.44 8.85 -9.57
C LEU A 108 -7.58 8.40 -8.65
N ILE A 109 -7.34 8.25 -7.34
CA ILE A 109 -8.41 7.90 -6.39
C ILE A 109 -9.55 8.93 -6.43
N ARG A 110 -9.22 10.22 -6.42
CA ARG A 110 -10.22 11.30 -6.47
C ARG A 110 -11.02 11.26 -7.77
N HIS A 111 -10.35 11.10 -8.91
CA HIS A 111 -10.98 11.03 -10.22
C HIS A 111 -11.87 9.79 -10.37
N GLY A 112 -11.40 8.63 -9.92
CA GLY A 112 -12.13 7.36 -10.02
C GLY A 112 -13.39 7.32 -9.17
N ARG A 113 -13.42 8.03 -8.04
CA ARG A 113 -14.61 8.14 -7.18
C ARG A 113 -15.62 9.17 -7.69
N ARG A 114 -15.14 10.28 -8.25
CA ARG A 114 -16.00 11.42 -8.62
C ARG A 114 -16.49 11.40 -10.05
N VAL A 115 -15.65 11.00 -11.00
CA VAL A 115 -15.90 11.15 -12.44
C VAL A 115 -15.99 9.78 -13.10
N CYS A 116 -14.91 9.01 -13.04
CA CYS A 116 -14.78 7.77 -13.80
C CYS A 116 -15.15 6.55 -12.95
N ARG A 117 -16.46 6.33 -12.77
CA ARG A 117 -17.02 5.23 -11.97
C ARG A 117 -16.82 3.85 -12.62
#